data_AF-A0A9P9QID8-F1
#
_entry.id   AF-A0A9P9QID8-F1
#
_cell.length_a   1.000
_cell.length_b   1.000
_cell.length_c   1.000
_cell.angle_alpha   90.00
_cell.angle_beta   90.00
_cell.angle_gamma   90.00
#
_symmetry.space_group_name_H-M   'P 1'
#
loop_
_entity.id
_entity.type
_entity.pdbx_description
1 polymer ?
#
loop_
_entity_poly.entity_id
_entity_poly.type
_entity_poly.pdbx_seq_one_letter_code
_entity_poly.pdbx_strand_id
1 'polypeptide(L)'
;MKASMLSIPAELLTRIFASCDDFAQVIALASVCKHTHAVWAKNTGIIIRSVAEIEIRSFEDVLVAVRATAIASKAYQAGTIPPRVELNALSGKTKLPDLAELKEVFSMQHLVRCIEWMYFNSKESHRGECEDNLFLHLKYGHYPAVRRRFPECLKEDIPGTKNATIDSFRDCFYRAMYRLLLAGAVLARAYLEPLFQAREEGGKEAFFGHPSEIVPPRPDDVAYIRQFPVYNYDVTDWSEIGVWRNREYETIFGPFASWIVNDGRKRQQNKPKESGDIEQDWAENPADVGAVRELMLLLVAYDHFHSKFSNFTWAKHGKPDYVNKQGNRTVSIVRFGIFQLEKVTIPASFEDLRTGYLHTDYDLILEGSRGEAIPYQFDVWSNITGTLDKIKRNRFNDNRENPGPPAMLELWDFALRHYLNLGLKSGMFWMPQRVSYDQSIWWREVGRGEIFINPDWAPVQRYRLGVISWDH
;
A
#
# COMPACT_ATOMS: atom_id res chain seq x y z
N MET A 1 -17.53 37.85 -38.99
CA MET A 1 -17.39 36.39 -39.15
C MET A 1 -17.94 35.72 -37.91
N LYS A 2 -18.99 34.89 -38.01
CA LYS A 2 -19.42 34.02 -36.89
C LYS A 2 -18.57 32.75 -36.97
N ALA A 3 -17.53 32.65 -36.13
CA ALA A 3 -16.79 31.40 -35.99
C ALA A 3 -17.75 30.36 -35.38
N SER A 4 -18.02 29.28 -36.11
CA SER A 4 -18.85 28.18 -35.62
C SER A 4 -17.96 27.16 -34.94
N MET A 5 -18.40 26.56 -33.83
CA MET A 5 -17.70 25.42 -33.23
C MET A 5 -17.53 24.25 -34.21
N LEU A 6 -18.41 24.15 -35.21
CA LEU A 6 -18.35 23.15 -36.28
C LEU A 6 -17.14 23.34 -37.21
N SER A 7 -16.54 24.53 -37.24
CA SER A 7 -15.36 24.83 -38.07
C SER A 7 -14.04 24.74 -37.31
N ILE A 8 -14.05 24.42 -36.00
CA ILE A 8 -12.82 24.30 -35.21
C ILE A 8 -12.14 22.96 -35.56
N PRO A 9 -10.85 22.95 -35.93
CA PRO A 9 -10.06 21.74 -36.14
C PRO A 9 -10.07 20.81 -34.92
N ALA A 10 -10.01 19.50 -35.15
CA ALA A 10 -10.05 18.49 -34.10
C ALA A 10 -8.90 18.66 -33.10
N GLU A 11 -7.73 19.09 -33.56
CA GLU A 11 -6.53 19.32 -32.76
C GLU A 11 -6.73 20.45 -31.74
N LEU A 12 -7.40 21.54 -32.16
CA LEU A 12 -7.73 22.64 -31.26
C LEU A 12 -8.80 22.22 -30.25
N LEU A 13 -9.81 21.46 -30.68
CA LEU A 13 -10.81 20.93 -29.76
C LEU A 13 -10.20 19.97 -28.74
N THR A 14 -9.28 19.08 -29.14
CA THR A 14 -8.57 18.20 -28.19
C THR A 14 -7.77 19.01 -27.16
N ARG A 15 -7.12 20.12 -27.57
CA ARG A 15 -6.44 21.01 -26.62
C ARG A 15 -7.42 21.72 -25.68
N ILE A 16 -8.58 22.15 -26.17
CA ILE A 16 -9.62 22.75 -25.32
C ILE A 16 -10.10 21.73 -24.30
N PHE A 17 -10.41 20.50 -24.72
CA PHE A 17 -10.78 19.41 -23.82
C PHE A 17 -9.69 19.11 -22.77
N ALA A 18 -8.42 19.06 -23.19
CA ALA A 18 -7.29 18.82 -22.30
C ALA A 18 -7.01 19.98 -21.32
N SER A 19 -7.62 21.15 -21.54
CA SER A 19 -7.51 22.32 -20.67
C SER A 19 -8.72 22.47 -19.72
N CYS A 20 -9.65 21.51 -19.73
CA CYS A 20 -10.74 21.47 -18.76
C CYS A 20 -10.20 21.19 -17.36
N ASP A 21 -10.80 21.84 -16.35
CA ASP A 21 -10.39 21.67 -14.96
C ASP A 21 -10.92 20.36 -14.35
N ASP A 22 -12.04 19.87 -14.87
CA ASP A 22 -12.71 18.66 -14.38
C ASP A 22 -13.45 17.90 -15.49
N PHE A 23 -13.86 16.67 -15.18
CA PHE A 23 -14.64 15.84 -16.10
C PHE A 23 -16.05 16.36 -16.38
N ALA A 24 -16.63 17.20 -15.51
CA ALA A 24 -17.95 17.78 -15.76
C ALA A 24 -17.89 18.79 -16.92
N GLN A 25 -16.83 19.59 -17.01
CA GLN A 25 -16.55 20.47 -18.14
C GLN A 25 -16.33 19.68 -19.43
N VAL A 26 -15.60 18.56 -19.36
CA VAL A 26 -15.41 17.65 -20.51
C VAL A 26 -16.76 17.13 -21.02
N ILE A 27 -17.62 16.63 -20.13
CA ILE A 27 -18.95 16.12 -20.49
C ILE A 27 -19.82 17.24 -21.08
N ALA A 28 -19.81 18.42 -20.47
CA ALA A 28 -20.55 19.57 -20.97
C ALA A 28 -20.11 19.95 -22.39
N LEU A 29 -18.80 20.02 -22.64
CA LEU A 29 -18.21 20.34 -23.95
C LEU A 29 -18.50 19.25 -25.01
N ALA A 30 -18.37 17.98 -24.62
CA ALA A 30 -18.71 16.85 -25.48
C ALA A 30 -20.20 16.84 -25.85
N SER A 31 -21.06 17.37 -24.99
CA SER A 31 -22.51 17.42 -25.20
C SER A 31 -22.99 18.58 -26.08
N VAL A 32 -22.11 19.55 -26.43
CA VAL A 32 -22.50 20.74 -27.21
C VAL A 32 -22.97 20.38 -28.62
N CYS A 33 -22.26 19.51 -29.34
CA CYS A 33 -22.63 19.12 -30.69
C CYS A 33 -22.00 17.79 -31.12
N LYS A 34 -22.45 17.24 -32.26
CA LYS A 34 -21.90 15.98 -32.83
C LYS A 34 -20.40 16.05 -33.11
N HIS A 35 -19.89 17.22 -33.50
CA HIS A 35 -18.47 17.42 -33.80
C HIS A 35 -17.60 17.32 -32.54
N THR A 36 -17.97 18.01 -31.46
CA THR A 36 -17.25 17.94 -30.19
C THR A 36 -17.32 16.54 -29.57
N HIS A 37 -18.49 15.89 -29.63
CA HIS A 37 -18.64 14.49 -29.22
C HIS A 37 -17.71 13.55 -30.02
N ALA A 38 -17.64 13.71 -31.35
CA ALA A 38 -16.78 12.88 -32.19
C ALA A 38 -15.29 13.09 -31.90
N VAL A 39 -14.86 14.32 -31.60
CA VAL A 39 -13.49 14.61 -31.18
C VAL A 39 -13.18 13.97 -29.84
N TRP A 40 -14.06 14.12 -28.85
CA TRP A 40 -13.96 13.45 -27.56
C TRP A 40 -13.79 11.94 -27.75
N ALA A 41 -14.72 11.28 -28.43
CA ALA A 41 -14.73 9.82 -28.60
C ALA A 41 -13.46 9.28 -29.29
N LYS A 42 -12.88 10.04 -30.24
CA LYS A 42 -11.64 9.66 -30.93
C LYS A 42 -10.37 9.92 -30.12
N ASN A 43 -10.40 10.84 -29.16
CA ASN A 43 -9.23 11.29 -28.39
C ASN A 43 -9.37 11.04 -26.89
N THR A 44 -10.30 10.16 -26.49
CA THR A 44 -10.70 9.89 -25.11
C THR A 44 -9.50 9.72 -24.18
N GLY A 45 -8.52 8.88 -24.52
CA GLY A 45 -7.41 8.60 -23.61
C GLY A 45 -6.46 9.77 -23.36
N ILE A 46 -6.22 10.62 -24.35
CA ILE A 46 -5.39 11.84 -24.18
C ILE A 46 -6.12 12.83 -23.29
N ILE A 47 -7.42 13.02 -23.53
CA ILE A 47 -8.24 13.96 -22.77
C ILE A 47 -8.40 13.47 -21.32
N ILE A 48 -8.75 12.20 -21.11
CA ILE A 48 -8.86 11.60 -19.77
C ILE A 48 -7.57 11.82 -19.00
N ARG A 49 -6.42 11.50 -19.60
CA ARG A 49 -5.15 11.65 -18.91
C ARG A 49 -4.87 13.09 -18.51
N SER A 50 -5.08 14.03 -19.42
CA SER A 50 -4.78 15.45 -19.18
C SER A 50 -5.64 16.02 -18.05
N VAL A 51 -6.95 15.72 -18.07
CA VAL A 51 -7.89 16.21 -17.05
C VAL A 51 -7.70 15.47 -15.73
N ALA A 52 -7.45 14.16 -15.76
CA ALA A 52 -7.20 13.38 -14.54
C ALA A 52 -5.90 13.78 -13.84
N GLU A 53 -4.84 14.14 -14.57
CA GLU A 53 -3.59 14.66 -13.98
C GLU A 53 -3.82 15.97 -13.19
N ILE A 54 -4.90 16.71 -13.48
CA ILE A 54 -5.31 17.94 -12.78
C ILE A 54 -6.28 17.61 -11.64
N GLU A 55 -7.37 16.88 -11.92
CA GLU A 55 -8.47 16.66 -10.98
C GLU A 55 -8.15 15.57 -9.94
N ILE A 56 -7.40 14.54 -10.32
CA ILE A 56 -7.17 13.34 -9.50
C ILE A 56 -5.78 13.39 -8.89
N ARG A 57 -5.75 13.61 -7.58
CA ARG A 57 -4.52 13.58 -6.77
C ARG A 57 -3.75 12.28 -6.99
N SER A 58 -2.47 12.39 -7.33
CA SER A 58 -1.59 11.24 -7.62
C SER A 58 -2.14 10.30 -8.70
N PHE A 59 -2.74 10.85 -9.76
CA PHE A 59 -3.38 10.09 -10.84
C PHE A 59 -2.53 8.93 -11.40
N GLU A 60 -1.25 9.16 -11.68
CA GLU A 60 -0.38 8.10 -12.21
C GLU A 60 -0.23 6.93 -11.21
N ASP A 61 -0.12 7.20 -9.91
CA ASP A 61 0.01 6.15 -8.88
C ASP A 61 -1.28 5.31 -8.79
N VAL A 62 -2.46 5.94 -8.78
CA VAL A 62 -3.75 5.22 -8.75
C VAL A 62 -4.02 4.45 -10.06
N LEU A 63 -3.66 5.01 -11.21
CA LEU A 63 -3.82 4.32 -12.51
C LEU A 63 -2.95 3.07 -12.58
N VAL A 64 -1.70 3.16 -12.14
CA VAL A 64 -0.78 2.01 -12.10
C VAL A 64 -1.29 0.95 -11.11
N ALA A 65 -1.79 1.35 -9.94
CA ALA A 65 -2.41 0.44 -8.97
C ALA A 65 -3.66 -0.26 -9.52
N VAL A 66 -4.54 0.46 -10.21
CA VAL A 66 -5.73 -0.09 -10.88
C VAL A 66 -5.33 -1.14 -11.92
N ARG A 67 -4.35 -0.82 -12.77
CA ARG A 67 -3.89 -1.75 -13.82
C ARG A 67 -3.22 -3.00 -13.25
N ALA A 68 -2.37 -2.85 -12.23
CA ALA A 68 -1.76 -3.99 -11.56
C ALA A 68 -2.82 -4.89 -10.89
N THR A 69 -3.82 -4.27 -10.24
CA THR A 69 -4.93 -4.98 -9.62
C THR A 69 -5.77 -5.72 -10.65
N ALA A 70 -6.04 -5.13 -11.81
CA ALA A 70 -6.75 -5.80 -12.90
C ALA A 70 -6.00 -7.03 -13.44
N ILE A 71 -4.66 -6.94 -13.55
CA ILE A 71 -3.81 -8.07 -13.95
C ILE A 71 -3.90 -9.20 -12.92
N ALA A 72 -3.74 -8.87 -11.64
CA ALA A 72 -3.85 -9.84 -10.56
C ALA A 72 -5.26 -10.47 -10.54
N SER A 73 -6.30 -9.64 -10.58
CA SER A 73 -7.71 -10.05 -10.59
C SER A 73 -8.01 -11.05 -11.69
N LYS A 74 -7.55 -10.80 -12.92
CA LYS A 74 -7.71 -11.74 -14.04
C LYS A 74 -7.06 -13.10 -13.76
N ALA A 75 -5.88 -13.12 -13.13
CA ALA A 75 -5.19 -14.37 -12.79
C ALA A 75 -5.94 -15.16 -11.70
N TYR A 76 -6.44 -14.48 -10.66
CA TYR A 76 -7.28 -15.11 -9.62
C TYR A 76 -8.56 -15.70 -10.21
N GLN A 77 -9.25 -14.93 -11.05
CA GLN A 77 -10.47 -15.39 -11.74
C GLN A 77 -10.20 -16.61 -12.63
N ALA A 78 -9.01 -16.69 -13.23
CA ALA A 78 -8.57 -17.82 -14.04
C ALA A 78 -8.07 -19.02 -13.20
N GLY A 79 -7.95 -18.89 -11.88
CA GLY A 79 -7.44 -19.97 -11.05
C GLY A 79 -5.91 -20.11 -11.06
N THR A 80 -5.18 -19.08 -11.50
CA THR A 80 -3.74 -19.13 -11.83
C THR A 80 -2.91 -18.17 -11.00
N ILE A 81 -1.60 -18.43 -10.92
CA ILE A 81 -0.65 -17.52 -10.27
C ILE A 81 -0.61 -16.19 -11.03
N PRO A 82 -0.68 -15.03 -10.35
CA PRO A 82 -0.46 -13.74 -10.98
C PRO A 82 0.86 -13.70 -11.80
N PRO A 83 0.85 -13.12 -13.00
CA PRO A 83 2.08 -12.96 -13.78
C PRO A 83 2.99 -11.91 -13.14
N ARG A 84 4.27 -11.94 -13.50
CA ARG A 84 5.19 -10.84 -13.18
C ARG A 84 4.71 -9.56 -13.86
N VAL A 85 4.72 -8.46 -13.12
CA VAL A 85 4.20 -7.16 -13.57
C VAL A 85 5.35 -6.22 -13.91
N GLU A 86 5.38 -5.73 -15.15
CA GLU A 86 6.33 -4.71 -15.60
C GLU A 86 5.78 -3.29 -15.32
N LEU A 87 6.24 -2.66 -14.23
CA LEU A 87 5.69 -1.40 -13.72
C LEU A 87 5.68 -0.26 -14.75
N ASN A 88 6.74 -0.14 -15.56
CA ASN A 88 6.83 0.91 -16.58
C ASN A 88 5.79 0.76 -17.70
N ALA A 89 5.33 -0.46 -17.96
CA ALA A 89 4.28 -0.72 -18.94
C ALA A 89 2.89 -0.27 -18.45
N LEU A 90 2.71 -0.08 -17.14
CA LEU A 90 1.43 0.30 -16.55
C LEU A 90 1.17 1.81 -16.54
N SER A 91 2.18 2.65 -16.80
CA SER A 91 2.01 4.12 -16.75
C SER A 91 1.05 4.66 -17.81
N GLY A 92 0.36 5.75 -17.49
CA GLY A 92 -0.45 6.54 -18.44
C GLY A 92 0.37 7.12 -19.60
N LYS A 93 1.70 7.15 -19.47
CA LYS A 93 2.65 7.53 -20.52
C LYS A 93 2.83 6.43 -21.57
N THR A 94 2.78 5.17 -21.17
CA THR A 94 3.01 4.02 -22.05
C THR A 94 1.71 3.57 -22.71
N LYS A 95 0.62 3.50 -21.93
CA LYS A 95 -0.72 3.17 -22.40
C LYS A 95 -1.69 4.24 -21.90
N LEU A 96 -2.36 4.93 -22.81
CA LEU A 96 -3.36 5.94 -22.44
C LEU A 96 -4.54 5.29 -21.70
N PRO A 97 -5.12 5.97 -20.70
CA PRO A 97 -6.26 5.45 -19.95
C PRO A 97 -7.53 5.37 -20.80
N ASP A 98 -8.38 4.39 -20.53
CA ASP A 98 -9.74 4.33 -21.10
C ASP A 98 -10.82 4.67 -20.05
N LEU A 99 -12.10 4.68 -20.47
CA LEU A 99 -13.22 5.00 -19.59
C LEU A 99 -13.46 3.94 -18.51
N ALA A 100 -13.13 2.67 -18.77
CA ALA A 100 -13.27 1.62 -17.78
C ALA A 100 -12.19 1.78 -16.69
N GLU A 101 -10.96 2.06 -17.09
CA GLU A 101 -9.86 2.39 -16.18
C GLU A 101 -10.18 3.64 -15.36
N LEU A 102 -10.75 4.69 -15.96
CA LEU A 102 -11.15 5.90 -15.25
C LEU A 102 -12.22 5.62 -14.17
N LYS A 103 -13.19 4.75 -14.46
CA LYS A 103 -14.20 4.34 -13.46
C LYS A 103 -13.56 3.65 -12.26
N GLU A 104 -12.62 2.74 -12.50
CA GLU A 104 -11.89 2.05 -11.42
C GLU A 104 -10.98 3.01 -10.64
N VAL A 105 -10.37 3.99 -11.31
CA VAL A 105 -9.61 5.07 -10.66
C VAL A 105 -10.49 5.87 -9.70
N PHE A 106 -11.71 6.26 -10.11
CA PHE A 106 -12.65 6.93 -9.20
C PHE A 106 -13.09 6.06 -8.02
N SER A 107 -13.31 4.76 -8.24
CA SER A 107 -13.62 3.82 -7.16
C SER A 107 -12.48 3.73 -6.15
N MET A 108 -11.24 3.63 -6.62
CA MET A 108 -10.05 3.55 -5.77
C MET A 108 -9.74 4.90 -5.08
N GLN A 109 -9.99 6.04 -5.74
CA GLN A 109 -9.92 7.35 -5.10
C GLN A 109 -10.94 7.47 -3.96
N HIS A 110 -12.17 7.01 -4.19
CA HIS A 110 -13.21 7.02 -3.15
C HIS A 110 -12.86 6.10 -1.98
N LEU A 111 -12.24 4.95 -2.24
CA LEU A 111 -11.68 4.08 -1.20
C LEU A 111 -10.66 4.84 -0.33
N VAL A 112 -9.68 5.49 -0.95
CA VAL A 112 -8.64 6.21 -0.19
C VAL A 112 -9.22 7.41 0.58
N ARG A 113 -10.24 8.08 0.05
CA ARG A 113 -10.99 9.12 0.79
C ARG A 113 -11.68 8.56 2.03
N CYS A 114 -12.24 7.35 1.95
CA CYS A 114 -12.82 6.67 3.10
C CYS A 114 -11.76 6.34 4.16
N ILE A 115 -10.59 5.86 3.73
CA ILE A 115 -9.46 5.57 4.62
C ILE A 115 -8.94 6.85 5.28
N GLU A 116 -8.79 7.95 4.54
CA GLU A 116 -8.46 9.28 5.07
C GLU A 116 -9.49 9.73 6.11
N TRP A 117 -10.78 9.59 5.80
CA TRP A 117 -11.84 9.95 6.73
C TRP A 117 -11.72 9.16 8.04
N MET A 118 -11.53 7.84 7.95
CA MET A 118 -11.32 6.99 9.12
C MET A 118 -10.06 7.39 9.89
N TYR A 119 -8.98 7.76 9.19
CA TYR A 119 -7.73 8.23 9.78
C TYR A 119 -7.95 9.49 10.65
N PHE A 120 -8.78 10.44 10.22
CA PHE A 120 -9.06 11.67 10.99
C PHE A 120 -10.26 11.59 11.93
N ASN A 121 -11.18 10.65 11.73
CA ASN A 121 -12.50 10.69 12.38
C ASN A 121 -12.92 9.42 13.11
N SER A 122 -12.17 8.32 13.01
CA SER A 122 -12.53 7.08 13.72
C SER A 122 -12.62 7.35 15.22
N LYS A 123 -13.81 7.07 15.78
CA LYS A 123 -14.05 7.10 17.23
C LYS A 123 -13.61 5.82 17.92
N GLU A 124 -13.53 4.73 17.16
CA GLU A 124 -12.84 3.54 17.62
C GLU A 124 -11.35 3.87 17.58
N SER A 125 -10.79 4.17 18.76
CA SER A 125 -9.35 4.09 19.03
C SER A 125 -8.83 2.85 18.32
N HIS A 126 -7.86 2.99 17.40
CA HIS A 126 -7.31 1.91 16.55
C HIS A 126 -7.16 0.67 17.42
N ARG A 127 -8.13 -0.25 17.46
CA ARG A 127 -8.20 -1.17 18.60
C ARG A 127 -6.88 -1.91 18.64
N GLY A 128 -6.06 -1.66 19.66
CA GLY A 128 -4.69 -2.17 19.78
C GLY A 128 -4.63 -3.67 20.06
N GLU A 129 -5.72 -4.35 19.72
CA GLU A 129 -5.98 -5.78 19.75
C GLU A 129 -6.21 -6.30 18.32
N CYS A 130 -5.99 -5.49 17.28
CA CYS A 130 -6.04 -5.95 15.90
C CYS A 130 -4.81 -6.82 15.63
N GLU A 131 -5.08 -8.06 15.22
CA GLU A 131 -4.02 -9.03 14.89
C GLU A 131 -3.25 -8.67 13.59
N ASP A 132 -3.74 -7.68 12.85
CA ASP A 132 -3.30 -7.35 11.49
C ASP A 132 -2.47 -6.06 11.39
N ASN A 133 -2.11 -5.44 12.51
CA ASN A 133 -1.13 -4.35 12.51
C ASN A 133 0.30 -4.92 12.51
N LEU A 134 1.27 -4.15 11.98
CA LEU A 134 2.70 -4.52 11.98
C LEU A 134 3.20 -4.96 13.36
N PHE A 135 2.57 -4.46 14.40
CA PHE A 135 2.96 -4.72 15.76
C PHE A 135 1.79 -5.27 16.57
N LEU A 136 1.47 -6.54 16.31
CA LEU A 136 0.64 -7.38 17.18
C LEU A 136 1.06 -7.16 18.65
N HIS A 137 0.14 -6.72 19.52
CA HIS A 137 0.32 -6.35 20.94
C HIS A 137 0.80 -4.93 21.25
N LEU A 138 1.06 -4.10 20.25
CA LEU A 138 1.07 -2.66 20.47
C LEU A 138 -0.39 -2.23 20.76
N LYS A 139 -0.79 -2.23 22.05
CA LYS A 139 -2.08 -1.75 22.62
C LYS A 139 -2.34 -0.25 22.37
N TYR A 140 -1.85 0.32 21.28
CA TYR A 140 -1.69 1.76 21.10
C TYR A 140 -2.77 2.36 20.22
N GLY A 141 -4.01 1.98 20.50
CA GLY A 141 -5.19 2.57 19.89
C GLY A 141 -5.49 4.02 20.27
N HIS A 142 -4.73 4.60 21.18
CA HIS A 142 -5.16 5.81 21.87
C HIS A 142 -4.54 7.10 21.36
N TYR A 143 -3.79 7.12 20.24
CA TYR A 143 -3.47 8.42 19.64
C TYR A 143 -4.77 9.06 19.12
N PRO A 144 -5.30 10.10 19.82
CA PRO A 144 -6.67 10.54 19.58
C PRO A 144 -6.79 11.07 18.16
N ALA A 145 -7.87 10.68 17.46
CA ALA A 145 -8.11 11.18 16.11
C ALA A 145 -8.10 12.72 16.05
N VAL A 146 -8.54 13.39 17.12
CA VAL A 146 -8.47 14.86 17.27
C VAL A 146 -7.04 15.41 17.14
N ARG A 147 -6.03 14.71 17.66
CA ARG A 147 -4.62 15.13 17.60
C ARG A 147 -3.97 14.87 16.23
N ARG A 148 -4.62 14.08 15.37
CA ARG A 148 -4.20 13.85 13.97
C ARG A 148 -4.71 14.92 13.02
N ARG A 149 -5.79 15.63 13.37
CA ARG A 149 -6.46 16.57 12.46
C ARG A 149 -5.60 17.79 12.18
N PHE A 150 -5.79 18.36 11.00
CA PHE A 150 -5.27 19.69 10.69
C PHE A 150 -6.23 20.77 11.19
N PRO A 151 -5.73 21.84 11.85
CA PRO A 151 -4.32 22.11 12.16
C PRO A 151 -3.87 21.59 13.53
N GLU A 152 -4.69 20.84 14.27
CA GLU A 152 -4.38 20.39 15.64
C GLU A 152 -3.04 19.66 15.77
N CYS A 153 -2.70 18.80 14.81
CA CYS A 153 -1.41 18.09 14.74
C CYS A 153 -0.19 19.03 14.70
N LEU A 154 -0.35 20.25 14.18
CA LEU A 154 0.73 21.24 14.09
C LEU A 154 1.07 21.88 15.45
N LYS A 155 0.20 21.73 16.46
CA LYS A 155 0.43 22.26 17.82
C LYS A 155 1.44 21.44 18.63
N GLU A 156 1.91 20.31 18.09
CA GLU A 156 2.80 19.39 18.79
C GLU A 156 4.28 19.65 18.52
N ASP A 157 4.61 20.82 17.92
CA ASP A 157 5.97 21.23 17.58
C ASP A 157 6.76 20.15 16.81
N ILE A 158 6.07 19.41 15.93
CA ILE A 158 6.67 18.36 15.12
C ILE A 158 7.77 19.01 14.24
N PRO A 159 9.01 18.50 14.26
CA PRO A 159 10.09 19.04 13.44
C PRO A 159 9.68 19.12 11.97
N GLY A 160 10.00 20.23 11.30
CA GLY A 160 9.76 20.43 9.86
C GLY A 160 8.30 20.62 9.41
N THR A 161 7.33 20.72 10.32
CA THR A 161 5.91 20.90 9.93
C THR A 161 5.44 22.35 9.87
N LYS A 162 6.33 23.33 10.05
CA LYS A 162 5.98 24.77 10.10
C LYS A 162 5.20 25.26 8.87
N ASN A 163 5.45 24.68 7.70
CA ASN A 163 4.80 25.02 6.44
C ASN A 163 3.87 23.91 5.92
N ALA A 164 3.62 22.86 6.71
CA ALA A 164 2.81 21.74 6.27
C ALA A 164 1.33 22.15 6.14
N THR A 165 0.71 21.72 5.05
CA THR A 165 -0.72 21.96 4.78
C THR A 165 -1.47 20.64 4.74
N ILE A 166 -2.80 20.72 4.82
CA ILE A 166 -3.64 19.53 4.57
C ILE A 166 -3.43 18.98 3.16
N ASP A 167 -3.09 19.83 2.19
CA ASP A 167 -2.81 19.39 0.83
C ASP A 167 -1.47 18.68 0.71
N SER A 168 -0.41 19.16 1.36
CA SER A 168 0.87 18.44 1.37
C SER A 168 0.74 17.07 2.06
N PHE A 169 -0.07 17.01 3.13
CA PHE A 169 -0.44 15.75 3.78
C PHE A 169 -1.17 14.81 2.81
N ARG A 170 -2.24 15.29 2.17
CA ARG A 170 -3.06 14.48 1.27
C ARG A 170 -2.26 13.97 0.08
N ASP A 171 -1.33 14.76 -0.46
CA ASP A 171 -0.45 14.32 -1.54
C ASP A 171 0.40 13.12 -1.13
N CYS A 172 0.98 13.17 0.07
CA CYS A 172 1.78 12.08 0.59
C CYS A 172 0.92 10.87 0.96
N PHE A 173 -0.21 11.09 1.63
CA PHE A 173 -1.13 10.05 2.06
C PHE A 173 -1.72 9.27 0.88
N TYR A 174 -2.26 9.96 -0.13
CA TYR A 174 -2.92 9.32 -1.27
C TYR A 174 -1.90 8.53 -2.08
N ARG A 175 -0.73 9.12 -2.35
CA ARG A 175 0.37 8.44 -3.03
C ARG A 175 0.78 7.17 -2.29
N ALA A 176 0.97 7.24 -0.97
CA ALA A 176 1.36 6.10 -0.16
C ALA A 176 0.29 4.98 -0.20
N MET A 177 -0.99 5.32 -0.09
CA MET A 177 -2.09 4.35 -0.15
C MET A 177 -2.17 3.66 -1.52
N TYR A 178 -2.06 4.42 -2.62
CA TYR A 178 -2.05 3.82 -3.97
C TYR A 178 -0.84 2.93 -4.19
N ARG A 179 0.34 3.34 -3.71
CA ARG A 179 1.56 2.53 -3.83
C ARG A 179 1.52 1.27 -2.97
N LEU A 180 0.86 1.31 -1.83
CA LEU A 180 0.65 0.13 -0.99
C LEU A 180 -0.29 -0.87 -1.67
N LEU A 181 -1.40 -0.38 -2.26
CA LEU A 181 -2.29 -1.20 -3.09
C LEU A 181 -1.55 -1.80 -4.29
N LEU A 182 -0.70 -1.01 -4.95
CA LEU A 182 0.16 -1.46 -6.03
C LEU A 182 1.14 -2.55 -5.56
N ALA A 183 1.79 -2.37 -4.41
CA ALA A 183 2.71 -3.34 -3.83
C ALA A 183 2.01 -4.69 -3.64
N GLY A 184 0.77 -4.69 -3.14
CA GLY A 184 -0.03 -5.89 -2.96
C GLY A 184 -0.27 -6.62 -4.27
N ALA A 185 -0.67 -5.89 -5.32
CA ALA A 185 -0.92 -6.50 -6.62
C ALA A 185 0.35 -7.02 -7.31
N VAL A 186 1.45 -6.26 -7.27
CA VAL A 186 2.71 -6.58 -7.95
C VAL A 186 3.45 -7.74 -7.29
N LEU A 187 3.43 -7.80 -5.96
CA LEU A 187 4.15 -8.81 -5.19
C LEU A 187 3.32 -10.06 -4.92
N ALA A 188 2.04 -10.07 -5.29
CA ALA A 188 1.16 -11.23 -5.12
C ALA A 188 1.76 -12.53 -5.67
N ARG A 189 2.41 -12.49 -6.85
CA ARG A 189 3.08 -13.66 -7.42
C ARG A 189 4.09 -14.28 -6.44
N ALA A 190 5.00 -13.46 -5.91
CA ALA A 190 6.11 -13.94 -5.11
C ALA A 190 5.66 -14.63 -3.82
N TYR A 191 4.57 -14.14 -3.22
CA TYR A 191 3.99 -14.72 -2.02
C TYR A 191 3.05 -15.90 -2.30
N LEU A 192 2.36 -15.92 -3.45
CA LEU A 192 1.42 -17.00 -3.76
C LEU A 192 2.05 -18.19 -4.48
N GLU A 193 3.09 -17.99 -5.29
CA GLU A 193 3.76 -19.06 -6.05
C GLU A 193 4.15 -20.27 -5.19
N PRO A 194 4.73 -20.09 -3.98
CA PRO A 194 5.06 -21.22 -3.10
C PRO A 194 3.83 -22.07 -2.73
N LEU A 195 2.68 -21.43 -2.58
CA LEU A 195 1.44 -22.06 -2.14
C LEU A 195 0.73 -22.76 -3.30
N PHE A 196 0.79 -22.19 -4.50
CA PHE A 196 0.34 -22.87 -5.71
C PHE A 196 1.20 -24.12 -6.00
N GLN A 197 2.52 -24.03 -5.85
CA GLN A 197 3.41 -25.19 -5.97
C GLN A 197 3.08 -26.25 -4.91
N ALA A 198 2.83 -25.85 -3.66
CA ALA A 198 2.43 -26.77 -2.60
C ALA A 198 1.14 -27.53 -2.95
N ARG A 199 0.21 -26.87 -3.64
CA ARG A 199 -1.08 -27.44 -4.06
C ARG A 199 -0.88 -28.50 -5.13
N GLU A 200 -0.06 -28.20 -6.13
CA GLU A 200 0.22 -29.09 -7.26
C GLU A 200 1.01 -30.32 -6.85
N GLU A 201 1.95 -30.18 -5.91
CA GLU A 201 2.75 -31.29 -5.39
C GLU A 201 1.96 -32.22 -4.44
N GLY A 202 0.89 -31.73 -3.82
CA GLY A 202 0.09 -32.48 -2.85
C GLY A 202 0.78 -32.71 -1.48
N GLY A 203 0.02 -33.19 -0.49
CA GLY A 203 0.57 -33.61 0.82
C GLY A 203 0.90 -32.47 1.81
N LYS A 204 0.63 -31.21 1.46
CA LYS A 204 0.89 -30.01 2.27
C LYS A 204 -0.39 -29.31 2.71
N GLU A 205 -1.39 -30.09 3.12
CA GLU A 205 -2.74 -29.62 3.42
C GLU A 205 -2.80 -28.54 4.51
N ALA A 206 -1.78 -28.40 5.37
CA ALA A 206 -1.79 -27.40 6.43
C ALA A 206 -1.74 -25.93 5.93
N PHE A 207 -1.37 -25.69 4.68
CA PHE A 207 -1.50 -24.36 4.07
C PHE A 207 -2.91 -24.06 3.56
N PHE A 208 -3.74 -25.10 3.45
CA PHE A 208 -5.05 -25.10 2.82
C PHE A 208 -6.12 -25.38 3.86
N GLY A 209 -7.13 -24.54 3.95
CA GLY A 209 -8.23 -24.82 4.87
C GLY A 209 -9.09 -23.61 5.13
N HIS A 210 -10.33 -23.86 5.50
CA HIS A 210 -11.22 -22.79 5.91
C HIS A 210 -10.64 -22.14 7.18
N PRO A 211 -10.63 -20.80 7.30
CA PRO A 211 -10.02 -20.12 8.46
C PRO A 211 -10.72 -20.40 9.81
N SER A 212 -11.76 -21.22 9.85
CA SER A 212 -12.35 -21.80 11.08
C SER A 212 -11.69 -23.10 11.54
N GLU A 213 -10.87 -23.74 10.69
CA GLU A 213 -10.16 -25.00 10.93
C GLU A 213 -8.65 -24.77 10.87
N ILE A 214 -8.17 -23.77 11.63
CA ILE A 214 -6.75 -23.43 11.67
C ILE A 214 -5.98 -24.61 12.27
N VAL A 215 -5.41 -25.44 11.40
CA VAL A 215 -4.42 -26.45 11.77
C VAL A 215 -3.05 -25.77 11.69
N PRO A 216 -2.28 -25.71 12.80
CA PRO A 216 -0.95 -25.12 12.74
C PRO A 216 -0.07 -25.89 11.75
N PRO A 217 0.76 -25.21 10.93
CA PRO A 217 1.60 -25.88 9.95
C PRO A 217 2.59 -26.81 10.64
N ARG A 218 2.78 -28.01 10.08
CA ARG A 218 3.73 -29.01 10.61
C ARG A 218 5.16 -28.54 10.36
N PRO A 219 6.16 -29.11 11.07
CA PRO A 219 7.57 -28.80 10.82
C PRO A 219 7.98 -28.93 9.35
N ASP A 220 7.46 -29.93 8.64
CA ASP A 220 7.73 -30.15 7.21
C ASP A 220 7.12 -29.06 6.33
N ASP A 221 5.94 -28.56 6.68
CA ASP A 221 5.29 -27.45 5.99
C ASP A 221 6.14 -26.17 6.20
N VAL A 222 6.59 -25.90 7.43
CA VAL A 222 7.50 -24.77 7.73
C VAL A 222 8.84 -24.91 6.99
N ALA A 223 9.41 -26.11 6.92
CA ALA A 223 10.65 -26.35 6.20
C ALA A 223 10.49 -26.13 4.69
N TYR A 224 9.35 -26.52 4.12
CA TYR A 224 9.02 -26.26 2.73
C TYR A 224 8.92 -24.77 2.43
N ILE A 225 8.13 -24.01 3.20
CA ILE A 225 7.89 -22.59 2.89
C ILE A 225 9.17 -21.75 3.03
N ARG A 226 10.10 -22.15 3.91
CA ARG A 226 11.42 -21.52 4.08
C ARG A 226 12.37 -21.71 2.90
N GLN A 227 12.03 -22.57 1.92
CA GLN A 227 12.77 -22.66 0.66
C GLN A 227 12.53 -21.44 -0.24
N PHE A 228 11.56 -20.60 0.09
CA PHE A 228 11.22 -19.42 -0.68
C PHE A 228 11.71 -18.14 0.03
N PRO A 229 12.38 -17.23 -0.67
CA PRO A 229 13.03 -16.06 -0.06
C PRO A 229 12.09 -15.18 0.77
N VAL A 230 10.85 -14.97 0.30
CA VAL A 230 9.85 -14.11 0.96
C VAL A 230 9.39 -14.63 2.32
N TYR A 231 9.62 -15.91 2.62
CA TYR A 231 9.27 -16.55 3.88
C TYR A 231 10.50 -16.94 4.72
N ASN A 232 11.71 -16.62 4.25
CA ASN A 232 12.97 -16.94 4.94
C ASN A 232 13.64 -15.67 5.52
N TYR A 233 12.85 -14.86 6.22
CA TYR A 233 13.24 -13.52 6.68
C TYR A 233 13.98 -13.51 8.02
N ASP A 234 13.92 -14.59 8.82
CA ASP A 234 14.55 -14.67 10.15
C ASP A 234 16.02 -15.13 10.13
N VAL A 235 16.67 -15.06 8.97
CA VAL A 235 18.05 -15.51 8.75
C VAL A 235 19.01 -14.31 8.70
N THR A 236 20.20 -14.48 9.29
CA THR A 236 21.25 -13.46 9.26
C THR A 236 21.81 -13.27 7.86
N ASP A 237 22.04 -12.01 7.49
CA ASP A 237 22.44 -11.61 6.14
C ASP A 237 23.75 -12.22 5.63
N TRP A 238 24.71 -12.47 6.54
CA TRP A 238 26.03 -12.99 6.19
C TRP A 238 26.08 -14.51 6.13
N SER A 239 25.03 -15.20 6.56
CA SER A 239 24.95 -16.65 6.37
C SER A 239 24.82 -16.98 4.89
N GLU A 240 25.21 -18.20 4.49
CA GLU A 240 25.03 -18.67 3.11
C GLU A 240 23.57 -18.51 2.64
N ILE A 241 22.62 -18.83 3.51
CA ILE A 241 21.18 -18.68 3.26
C ILE A 241 20.77 -17.20 3.16
N GLY A 242 21.30 -16.32 4.02
CA GLY A 242 21.03 -14.88 3.96
C GLY A 242 21.56 -14.25 2.67
N VAL A 243 22.76 -14.64 2.23
CA VAL A 243 23.35 -14.20 0.96
C VAL A 243 22.52 -14.67 -0.24
N TRP A 244 22.07 -15.93 -0.23
CA TRP A 244 21.16 -16.47 -1.24
C TRP A 244 19.84 -15.67 -1.27
N ARG A 245 19.19 -15.51 -0.12
CA ARG A 245 17.92 -14.76 0.00
C ARG A 245 18.05 -13.34 -0.54
N ASN A 246 19.09 -12.61 -0.14
CA ASN A 246 19.31 -11.23 -0.56
C ASN A 246 19.57 -11.11 -2.08
N ARG A 247 20.16 -12.15 -2.71
CA ARG A 247 20.28 -12.21 -4.17
C ARG A 247 18.91 -12.38 -4.83
N GLU A 248 18.07 -13.25 -4.28
CA GLU A 248 16.71 -13.46 -4.81
C GLU A 248 15.79 -12.26 -4.59
N TYR A 249 16.01 -11.48 -3.53
CA TYR A 249 15.26 -10.23 -3.29
C TYR A 249 15.40 -9.22 -4.43
N GLU A 250 16.52 -9.15 -5.14
CA GLU A 250 16.61 -8.30 -6.32
C GLU A 250 15.68 -8.78 -7.45
N THR A 251 15.54 -10.09 -7.65
CA THR A 251 14.59 -10.64 -8.62
C THR A 251 13.14 -10.38 -8.24
N ILE A 252 12.83 -10.44 -6.94
CA ILE A 252 11.46 -10.38 -6.38
C ILE A 252 11.02 -8.93 -6.15
N PHE A 253 11.80 -8.20 -5.36
CA PHE A 253 11.51 -6.84 -4.90
C PHE A 253 12.15 -5.76 -5.77
N GLY A 254 13.27 -6.04 -6.43
CA GLY A 254 14.06 -5.06 -7.19
C GLY A 254 13.24 -4.20 -8.17
N PRO A 255 12.35 -4.78 -9.01
CA PRO A 255 11.52 -3.97 -9.91
C PRO A 255 10.66 -2.92 -9.19
N PHE A 256 10.03 -3.29 -8.07
CA PHE A 256 9.19 -2.38 -7.30
C PHE A 256 9.99 -1.41 -6.43
N ALA A 257 11.03 -1.91 -5.74
CA ALA A 257 11.93 -1.11 -4.92
C ALA A 257 12.64 -0.04 -5.75
N SER A 258 13.24 -0.41 -6.88
CA SER A 258 13.90 0.55 -7.79
C SER A 258 12.91 1.56 -8.37
N TRP A 259 11.67 1.17 -8.67
CA TRP A 259 10.63 2.09 -9.14
C TRP A 259 10.31 3.17 -8.10
N ILE A 260 10.10 2.78 -6.83
CA ILE A 260 9.86 3.74 -5.72
C ILE A 260 11.06 4.64 -5.52
N VAL A 261 12.27 4.06 -5.41
CA VAL A 261 13.50 4.80 -5.15
C VAL A 261 13.77 5.83 -6.27
N ASN A 262 13.64 5.41 -7.52
CA ASN A 262 13.87 6.30 -8.66
C ASN A 262 12.82 7.41 -8.75
N ASP A 263 11.57 7.12 -8.45
CA ASP A 263 10.53 8.15 -8.39
C ASP A 263 10.77 9.16 -7.24
N GLY A 264 11.11 8.66 -6.05
CA GLY A 264 11.47 9.50 -4.90
C GLY A 264 12.64 10.43 -5.20
N ARG A 265 13.71 9.92 -5.80
CA ARG A 265 14.86 10.71 -6.28
C ARG A 265 14.44 11.81 -7.27
N LYS A 266 13.64 11.46 -8.28
CA LYS A 266 13.14 12.42 -9.27
C LYS A 266 12.31 13.54 -8.63
N ARG A 267 11.43 13.19 -7.68
CA ARG A 267 10.62 14.18 -6.96
C ARG A 267 11.47 15.12 -6.13
N GLN A 268 12.49 14.60 -5.44
CA GLN A 268 13.40 15.43 -4.65
C GLN A 268 14.21 16.38 -5.53
N GLN A 269 14.67 15.93 -6.69
CA GLN A 269 15.38 16.77 -7.66
C GLN A 269 14.53 17.91 -8.22
N ASN A 270 13.21 17.68 -8.34
CA ASN A 270 12.26 18.68 -8.83
C ASN A 270 11.76 19.64 -7.75
N LYS A 271 12.08 19.41 -6.46
CA LYS A 271 11.71 20.33 -5.40
C LYS A 271 12.55 21.61 -5.50
N PRO A 272 11.94 22.81 -5.35
CA PRO A 272 12.70 24.03 -5.16
C PRO A 272 13.64 23.87 -3.96
N LYS A 273 14.91 24.29 -4.09
CA LYS A 273 15.83 24.31 -2.94
C LYS A 273 15.35 25.38 -1.96
N GLU A 274 14.81 24.97 -0.82
CA GLU A 274 14.45 25.90 0.25
C GLU A 274 15.70 26.23 1.08
N SER A 275 15.89 27.50 1.42
CA SER A 275 16.96 27.92 2.31
C SER A 275 16.62 27.50 3.74
N GLY A 276 17.16 26.36 4.20
CA GLY A 276 16.94 25.86 5.55
C GLY A 276 16.73 24.35 5.67
N ASP A 277 16.81 23.60 4.57
CA ASP A 277 16.77 22.13 4.62
C ASP A 277 17.88 21.60 5.54
N ILE A 278 17.47 20.83 6.55
CA ILE A 278 18.40 20.17 7.47
C ILE A 278 19.17 19.12 6.67
N GLU A 279 20.48 19.31 6.55
CA GLU A 279 21.36 18.33 5.93
C GLU A 279 21.27 17.01 6.70
N GLN A 280 20.85 15.96 6.00
CA GLN A 280 20.69 14.64 6.57
C GLN A 280 22.06 13.95 6.56
N ASP A 281 22.62 13.71 7.74
CA ASP A 281 23.96 13.11 7.95
C ASP A 281 24.10 11.68 7.35
N TRP A 282 22.98 10.99 7.19
CA TRP A 282 22.89 9.67 6.58
C TRP A 282 22.84 9.71 5.05
N ALA A 283 22.46 10.83 4.42
CA ALA A 283 22.28 10.89 2.97
C ALA A 283 23.62 11.20 2.26
N GLU A 284 24.14 10.23 1.50
CA GLU A 284 25.33 10.46 0.65
C GLU A 284 24.99 11.26 -0.61
N ASN A 285 23.78 11.08 -1.13
CA ASN A 285 23.23 11.85 -2.24
C ASN A 285 21.97 12.59 -1.78
N PRO A 286 21.87 13.93 -1.96
CA PRO A 286 20.67 14.69 -1.58
C PRO A 286 19.37 14.17 -2.21
N ALA A 287 19.44 13.53 -3.38
CA ALA A 287 18.25 12.93 -4.01
C ALA A 287 17.72 11.70 -3.23
N ASP A 288 18.56 11.02 -2.46
CA ASP A 288 18.17 9.83 -1.67
C ASP A 288 17.21 10.19 -0.53
N VAL A 289 17.19 11.45 -0.10
CA VAL A 289 16.18 11.97 0.83
C VAL A 289 14.77 11.72 0.32
N GLY A 290 14.54 11.94 -0.98
CA GLY A 290 13.27 11.63 -1.63
C GLY A 290 12.93 10.15 -1.64
N ALA A 291 13.93 9.29 -1.88
CA ALA A 291 13.72 7.84 -1.89
C ALA A 291 13.34 7.30 -0.51
N VAL A 292 14.08 7.69 0.54
CA VAL A 292 13.76 7.31 1.93
C VAL A 292 12.37 7.79 2.32
N ARG A 293 12.02 9.03 1.97
CA ARG A 293 10.68 9.58 2.18
C ARG A 293 9.60 8.66 1.61
N GLU A 294 9.71 8.23 0.35
CA GLU A 294 8.69 7.38 -0.27
C GLU A 294 8.59 6.00 0.40
N LEU A 295 9.72 5.44 0.84
CA LEU A 295 9.74 4.18 1.58
C LEU A 295 9.08 4.32 2.96
N MET A 296 9.36 5.39 3.70
CA MET A 296 8.75 5.64 5.02
C MET A 296 7.25 5.92 4.91
N LEU A 297 6.81 6.64 3.88
CA LEU A 297 5.40 6.86 3.59
C LEU A 297 4.64 5.54 3.40
N LEU A 298 5.21 4.60 2.66
CA LEU A 298 4.64 3.27 2.47
C LEU A 298 4.56 2.47 3.77
N LEU A 299 5.57 2.58 4.61
CA LEU A 299 5.65 1.87 5.88
C LEU A 299 4.56 2.34 6.86
N VAL A 300 4.32 3.65 6.91
CA VAL A 300 3.21 4.22 7.69
C VAL A 300 1.87 3.95 7.06
N ALA A 301 1.76 4.01 5.73
CA ALA A 301 0.53 3.63 5.05
C ALA A 301 0.12 2.21 5.44
N TYR A 302 1.06 1.26 5.47
CA TYR A 302 0.78 -0.11 5.93
C TYR A 302 0.12 -0.13 7.31
N ASP A 303 0.73 0.53 8.29
CA ASP A 303 0.26 0.56 9.68
C ASP A 303 -1.17 1.13 9.81
N HIS A 304 -1.50 2.14 9.02
CA HIS A 304 -2.83 2.77 9.02
C HIS A 304 -3.83 2.14 8.06
N PHE A 305 -3.41 1.22 7.20
CA PHE A 305 -4.26 0.66 6.14
C PHE A 305 -4.97 -0.62 6.57
N HIS A 306 -4.25 -1.60 7.10
CA HIS A 306 -4.82 -2.94 7.35
C HIS A 306 -5.98 -2.94 8.35
N SER A 307 -5.85 -2.19 9.44
CA SER A 307 -6.88 -2.04 10.47
C SER A 307 -8.19 -1.39 10.01
N LYS A 308 -8.31 -1.00 8.73
CA LYS A 308 -9.48 -0.33 8.18
C LYS A 308 -10.48 -1.27 7.52
N PHE A 309 -10.15 -2.54 7.36
CA PHE A 309 -10.93 -3.50 6.58
C PHE A 309 -11.41 -4.66 7.44
N SER A 310 -12.71 -4.97 7.39
CA SER A 310 -13.26 -6.15 8.06
C SER A 310 -13.11 -7.38 7.18
N ASN A 311 -12.05 -8.15 7.39
CA ASN A 311 -11.95 -9.53 6.90
C ASN A 311 -12.26 -10.53 8.04
N PHE A 312 -12.11 -11.82 7.74
CA PHE A 312 -12.59 -12.97 8.54
C PHE A 312 -12.26 -12.94 10.05
N THR A 313 -11.20 -12.24 10.47
CA THR A 313 -10.87 -12.04 11.90
C THR A 313 -12.00 -11.33 12.67
N TRP A 314 -12.91 -10.60 12.00
CA TRP A 314 -14.02 -9.85 12.61
C TRP A 314 -15.41 -10.43 12.34
N ALA A 315 -15.53 -11.71 12.01
CA ALA A 315 -16.82 -12.42 11.96
C ALA A 315 -17.68 -12.24 13.24
N LYS A 316 -17.07 -11.81 14.35
CA LYS A 316 -17.72 -11.49 15.62
C LYS A 316 -18.54 -10.19 15.64
N HIS A 317 -18.33 -9.25 14.70
CA HIS A 317 -18.86 -7.87 14.81
C HIS A 317 -20.04 -7.53 13.90
N GLY A 318 -20.55 -8.49 13.14
CA GLY A 318 -21.65 -8.24 12.20
C GLY A 318 -21.24 -7.33 11.04
N LYS A 319 -22.10 -7.21 10.03
CA LYS A 319 -21.85 -6.32 8.90
C LYS A 319 -22.07 -4.86 9.34
N PRO A 320 -21.21 -3.90 8.92
CA PRO A 320 -21.44 -2.49 9.19
C PRO A 320 -22.80 -2.00 8.64
N ASP A 321 -23.48 -1.10 9.36
CA ASP A 321 -24.82 -0.62 8.99
C ASP A 321 -24.91 -0.06 7.57
N TYR A 322 -23.84 0.58 7.09
CA TYR A 322 -23.84 1.19 5.76
C TYR A 322 -23.92 0.15 4.64
N VAL A 323 -23.55 -1.12 4.87
CA VAL A 323 -23.51 -2.15 3.81
C VAL A 323 -24.90 -2.34 3.18
N ASN A 324 -25.96 -2.14 3.95
CA ASN A 324 -27.34 -2.26 3.47
C ASN A 324 -27.93 -0.96 2.88
N LYS A 325 -27.16 0.15 2.88
CA LYS A 325 -27.59 1.42 2.30
C LYS A 325 -27.47 1.42 0.79
N GLN A 326 -28.34 2.19 0.13
CA GLN A 326 -28.30 2.37 -1.31
C GLN A 326 -27.11 3.25 -1.75
N GLY A 327 -26.61 3.02 -2.95
CA GLY A 327 -25.54 3.83 -3.56
C GLY A 327 -24.12 3.41 -3.18
N ASN A 328 -23.96 2.32 -2.42
CA ASN A 328 -22.64 1.75 -2.15
C ASN A 328 -21.93 1.36 -3.45
N ARG A 329 -20.61 1.47 -3.43
CA ARG A 329 -19.73 1.09 -4.53
C ARG A 329 -18.90 -0.12 -4.11
N THR A 330 -18.42 -0.87 -5.09
CA THR A 330 -17.46 -1.95 -4.84
C THR A 330 -16.18 -1.65 -5.58
N VAL A 331 -15.05 -1.94 -4.95
CA VAL A 331 -13.73 -1.90 -5.58
C VAL A 331 -13.01 -3.21 -5.30
N SER A 332 -12.30 -3.73 -6.29
CA SER A 332 -11.39 -4.86 -6.10
C SER A 332 -10.01 -4.34 -5.75
N ILE A 333 -9.36 -4.94 -4.75
CA ILE A 333 -7.99 -4.62 -4.34
C ILE A 333 -7.20 -5.90 -4.04
N VAL A 334 -5.88 -5.78 -4.02
CA VAL A 334 -5.00 -6.78 -3.42
C VAL A 334 -4.23 -6.08 -2.30
N ARG A 335 -4.51 -6.43 -1.04
CA ARG A 335 -3.82 -5.81 0.09
C ARG A 335 -2.41 -6.39 0.23
N PHE A 336 -1.41 -5.52 0.30
CA PHE A 336 -0.03 -5.93 0.55
C PHE A 336 0.07 -6.61 1.93
N GLY A 337 0.70 -7.77 2.03
CA GLY A 337 0.73 -8.55 3.28
C GLY A 337 -0.36 -9.62 3.40
N ILE A 338 -1.45 -9.50 2.63
CA ILE A 338 -2.48 -10.55 2.53
C ILE A 338 -2.40 -11.24 1.18
N PHE A 339 -2.12 -10.46 0.11
CA PHE A 339 -1.92 -10.97 -1.24
C PHE A 339 -3.08 -11.82 -1.74
N GLN A 340 -4.31 -11.42 -1.42
CA GLN A 340 -5.53 -12.02 -1.95
C GLN A 340 -6.37 -10.96 -2.64
N LEU A 341 -7.17 -11.38 -3.62
CA LEU A 341 -8.14 -10.51 -4.25
C LEU A 341 -9.34 -10.32 -3.33
N GLU A 342 -9.60 -9.06 -3.00
CA GLU A 342 -10.64 -8.65 -2.08
C GLU A 342 -11.59 -7.67 -2.75
N LYS A 343 -12.88 -7.84 -2.48
CA LYS A 343 -13.94 -6.94 -2.92
C LYS A 343 -14.42 -6.11 -1.72
N VAL A 344 -14.09 -4.82 -1.77
CA VAL A 344 -14.40 -3.89 -0.70
C VAL A 344 -15.68 -3.14 -1.05
N THR A 345 -16.65 -3.19 -0.14
CA THR A 345 -17.87 -2.38 -0.20
C THR A 345 -17.58 -1.02 0.45
N ILE A 346 -17.71 0.04 -0.34
CA ILE A 346 -17.45 1.42 0.07
C ILE A 346 -18.79 2.17 0.15
N PRO A 347 -19.08 2.90 1.25
CA PRO A 347 -20.31 3.65 1.36
C PRO A 347 -20.39 4.80 0.35
N ALA A 348 -21.61 5.19 -0.03
CA ALA A 348 -21.82 6.38 -0.87
C ALA A 348 -21.27 7.67 -0.22
N SER A 349 -21.44 7.79 1.10
CA SER A 349 -20.98 8.90 1.94
C SER A 349 -19.94 8.38 2.94
N PHE A 350 -18.77 9.03 2.99
CA PHE A 350 -17.68 8.62 3.89
C PHE A 350 -18.02 8.88 5.36
N GLU A 351 -18.96 9.80 5.64
CA GLU A 351 -19.47 10.08 6.99
C GLU A 351 -20.14 8.87 7.66
N ASP A 352 -20.53 7.86 6.88
CA ASP A 352 -21.07 6.60 7.38
C ASP A 352 -20.02 5.71 8.06
N LEU A 353 -18.74 6.06 7.99
CA LEU A 353 -17.61 5.32 8.59
C LEU A 353 -17.23 5.81 10.00
N ARG A 354 -18.14 6.42 10.74
CA ARG A 354 -17.84 7.01 12.07
C ARG A 354 -17.42 6.01 13.15
N THR A 355 -17.88 4.76 13.05
CA THR A 355 -17.66 3.70 14.05
C THR A 355 -17.40 2.34 13.41
N GLY A 356 -17.14 2.31 12.10
CA GLY A 356 -17.12 1.08 11.32
C GLY A 356 -15.82 0.89 10.56
N TYR A 357 -15.75 -0.26 9.89
CA TYR A 357 -14.67 -0.65 9.01
C TYR A 357 -15.18 -0.76 7.57
N LEU A 358 -14.26 -0.83 6.61
CA LEU A 358 -14.57 -1.13 5.22
C LEU A 358 -14.90 -2.63 5.10
N HIS A 359 -16.13 -2.92 4.72
CA HIS A 359 -16.63 -4.28 4.59
C HIS A 359 -15.92 -4.94 3.42
N THR A 360 -15.24 -6.04 3.70
CA THR A 360 -14.41 -6.73 2.72
C THR A 360 -14.87 -8.17 2.62
N ASP A 361 -15.29 -8.55 1.43
CA ASP A 361 -15.53 -9.94 1.09
C ASP A 361 -14.36 -10.41 0.23
N TYR A 362 -13.98 -11.67 0.36
CA TYR A 362 -13.20 -12.31 -0.70
C TYR A 362 -14.06 -12.34 -1.95
N ASP A 363 -13.47 -12.06 -3.12
CA ASP A 363 -14.24 -12.06 -4.37
C ASP A 363 -14.66 -13.50 -4.70
N LEU A 364 -15.86 -13.86 -4.23
CA LEU A 364 -16.46 -15.19 -4.28
C LEU A 364 -16.98 -15.56 -5.68
N ILE A 365 -16.91 -14.66 -6.66
CA ILE A 365 -17.34 -14.94 -8.04
C ILE A 365 -16.27 -15.79 -8.75
N LEU A 366 -16.12 -17.01 -8.25
CA LEU A 366 -15.62 -18.17 -8.96
C LEU A 366 -16.82 -19.09 -9.25
N GLU A 367 -17.90 -18.54 -9.83
CA GLU A 367 -19.02 -19.32 -10.35
C GLU A 367 -18.45 -20.30 -11.41
N GLY A 368 -18.33 -21.57 -11.03
CA GLY A 368 -17.73 -22.62 -11.87
C GLY A 368 -16.47 -23.26 -11.29
N SER A 369 -15.85 -22.70 -10.25
CA SER A 369 -14.89 -23.46 -9.44
C SER A 369 -15.67 -24.53 -8.66
N ARG A 370 -15.21 -25.78 -8.70
CA ARG A 370 -15.83 -26.92 -7.99
C ARG A 370 -15.61 -26.81 -6.47
N GLY A 371 -16.09 -25.75 -5.82
CA GLY A 371 -15.93 -25.54 -4.38
C GLY A 371 -14.51 -25.22 -3.91
N GLU A 372 -13.56 -25.00 -4.84
CA GLU A 372 -12.15 -24.75 -4.57
C GLU A 372 -11.80 -23.27 -4.78
N ALA A 373 -12.39 -22.39 -3.97
CA ALA A 373 -12.12 -20.96 -4.09
C ALA A 373 -10.73 -20.61 -3.52
N ILE A 374 -9.79 -20.22 -4.40
CA ILE A 374 -8.42 -19.78 -4.07
C ILE A 374 -8.32 -18.83 -2.86
N PRO A 375 -9.21 -17.84 -2.64
CA PRO A 375 -9.11 -16.94 -1.49
C PRO A 375 -9.23 -17.65 -0.13
N TYR A 376 -9.94 -18.77 -0.07
CA TYR A 376 -10.07 -19.58 1.14
C TYR A 376 -9.01 -20.69 1.22
N GLN A 377 -8.16 -20.82 0.21
CA GLN A 377 -7.11 -21.83 0.16
C GLN A 377 -5.79 -21.37 0.79
N PHE A 378 -5.57 -20.07 0.98
CA PHE A 378 -4.22 -19.54 1.29
C PHE A 378 -4.22 -18.43 2.34
N ASP A 379 -4.18 -18.75 3.63
CA ASP A 379 -4.02 -17.71 4.67
C ASP A 379 -2.53 -17.34 4.88
N VAL A 380 -2.02 -16.48 3.99
CA VAL A 380 -0.61 -16.00 4.03
C VAL A 380 -0.31 -15.28 5.35
N TRP A 381 -1.26 -14.51 5.86
CA TRP A 381 -1.04 -13.66 7.02
C TRP A 381 -1.19 -14.45 8.33
N SER A 382 -2.34 -15.07 8.58
CA SER A 382 -2.60 -15.75 9.87
C SER A 382 -1.83 -17.06 10.00
N ASN A 383 -1.88 -17.92 8.96
CA ASN A 383 -1.31 -19.27 9.07
C ASN A 383 0.20 -19.29 8.83
N ILE A 384 0.70 -18.54 7.85
CA ILE A 384 2.14 -18.57 7.51
C ILE A 384 2.89 -17.52 8.30
N THR A 385 2.56 -16.24 8.13
CA THR A 385 3.28 -15.14 8.78
C THR A 385 3.10 -15.19 10.29
N GLY A 386 1.88 -15.38 10.79
CA GLY A 386 1.59 -15.53 12.20
C GLY A 386 2.32 -16.72 12.84
N THR A 387 2.47 -17.84 12.14
CA THR A 387 3.23 -19.00 12.67
C THR A 387 4.73 -18.76 12.64
N LEU A 388 5.27 -18.26 11.53
CA LEU A 388 6.70 -17.96 11.41
C LEU A 388 7.12 -16.88 12.43
N ASP A 389 6.27 -15.87 12.65
CA ASP A 389 6.49 -14.83 13.66
C ASP A 389 6.42 -15.39 15.08
N LYS A 390 5.47 -16.30 15.39
CA LYS A 390 5.45 -17.00 16.68
C LYS A 390 6.73 -17.81 16.91
N ILE A 391 7.22 -18.52 15.89
CA ILE A 391 8.48 -19.28 15.96
C ILE A 391 9.66 -18.33 16.18
N LYS A 392 9.72 -17.20 15.46
CA LYS A 392 10.74 -16.15 15.62
C LYS A 392 10.72 -15.63 17.06
N ARG A 393 9.56 -15.22 17.57
CA ARG A 393 9.38 -14.66 18.93
C ARG A 393 9.75 -15.66 20.03
N ASN A 394 9.36 -16.93 19.92
CA ASN A 394 9.67 -17.94 20.92
C ASN A 394 11.18 -18.23 21.08
N ARG A 395 12.02 -17.85 20.09
CA ARG A 395 13.49 -17.95 20.22
C ARG A 395 14.10 -16.82 21.06
N PHE A 396 13.38 -15.72 21.29
CA PHE A 396 13.90 -14.53 21.97
C PHE A 396 12.98 -14.16 23.14
N ASN A 397 13.35 -14.53 24.37
CA ASN A 397 12.59 -14.22 25.60
C ASN A 397 12.27 -12.71 25.75
N ASP A 398 10.97 -12.42 25.94
CA ASP A 398 10.28 -11.42 26.78
C ASP A 398 10.79 -9.98 27.06
N ASN A 399 11.95 -9.49 26.60
CA ASN A 399 12.34 -8.07 26.74
C ASN A 399 13.40 -7.63 25.71
N ARG A 400 13.10 -7.73 24.41
CA ARG A 400 14.07 -7.39 23.35
C ARG A 400 13.43 -6.64 22.19
N GLU A 401 14.28 -5.97 21.41
CA GLU A 401 13.94 -5.50 20.07
C GLU A 401 13.25 -6.63 19.31
N ASN A 402 12.14 -6.35 18.65
CA ASN A 402 11.59 -7.28 17.68
C ASN A 402 12.69 -7.47 16.62
N PRO A 403 13.25 -8.69 16.41
CA PRO A 403 14.54 -8.88 15.75
C PRO A 403 14.45 -8.73 14.23
N GLY A 404 14.03 -7.56 13.79
CA GLY A 404 13.68 -7.22 12.41
C GLY A 404 12.18 -6.99 12.26
N PRO A 405 11.80 -6.21 11.25
CA PRO A 405 10.42 -5.89 11.03
C PRO A 405 9.64 -7.17 10.65
N PRO A 406 8.29 -7.16 10.71
CA PRO A 406 7.49 -8.29 10.25
C PRO A 406 7.89 -8.72 8.84
N ALA A 407 7.68 -9.99 8.48
CA ALA A 407 8.05 -10.56 7.18
C ALA A 407 7.73 -9.66 5.97
N MET A 408 6.62 -8.93 6.08
CA MET A 408 6.14 -8.04 5.03
C MET A 408 7.05 -6.83 4.82
N LEU A 409 7.80 -6.41 5.83
CA LEU A 409 8.67 -5.24 5.74
C LEU A 409 10.08 -5.52 5.18
N GLU A 410 10.40 -6.77 4.85
CA GLU A 410 11.68 -7.13 4.21
C GLU A 410 11.90 -6.39 2.90
N LEU A 411 10.84 -6.09 2.15
CA LEU A 411 10.89 -5.23 0.97
C LEU A 411 11.52 -3.86 1.27
N TRP A 412 11.14 -3.26 2.40
CA TRP A 412 11.60 -1.93 2.77
C TRP A 412 13.05 -1.96 3.23
N ASP A 413 13.41 -2.95 4.05
CA ASP A 413 14.81 -3.12 4.47
C ASP A 413 15.72 -3.38 3.27
N PHE A 414 15.30 -4.28 2.39
CA PHE A 414 15.96 -4.55 1.14
C PHE A 414 16.15 -3.27 0.32
N ALA A 415 15.11 -2.45 0.15
CA ALA A 415 15.18 -1.22 -0.61
C ALA A 415 16.17 -0.21 0.00
N LEU A 416 16.10 0.02 1.32
CA LEU A 416 17.00 0.91 2.04
C LEU A 416 18.45 0.45 1.92
N ARG A 417 18.71 -0.84 2.12
CA ARG A 417 20.05 -1.38 2.12
C ARG A 417 20.64 -1.44 0.71
N HIS A 418 19.91 -2.03 -0.22
CA HIS A 418 20.42 -2.32 -1.56
C HIS A 418 20.58 -1.06 -2.40
N TYR A 419 19.62 -0.12 -2.33
CA TYR A 419 19.61 1.04 -3.21
C TYR A 419 20.13 2.33 -2.57
N LEU A 420 20.19 2.38 -1.24
CA LEU A 420 20.53 3.60 -0.49
C LEU A 420 21.67 3.41 0.51
N ASN A 421 22.16 2.18 0.72
CA ASN A 421 23.17 1.87 1.74
C ASN A 421 22.73 2.29 3.17
N LEU A 422 21.44 2.13 3.45
CA LEU A 422 20.83 2.50 4.73
C LEU A 422 20.23 1.28 5.42
N GLY A 423 20.12 1.36 6.75
CA GLY A 423 19.30 0.49 7.57
C GLY A 423 18.41 1.33 8.48
N LEU A 424 17.52 0.68 9.21
CA LEU A 424 16.73 1.37 10.24
C LEU A 424 17.57 1.57 11.50
N LYS A 425 17.25 2.61 12.27
CA LYS A 425 17.92 2.88 13.55
C LYS A 425 17.61 1.78 14.57
N SER A 426 18.58 1.50 15.43
CA SER A 426 18.34 0.75 16.67
C SER A 426 17.23 1.41 17.48
N GLY A 427 16.42 0.60 18.16
CA GLY A 427 15.27 1.05 18.94
C GLY A 427 14.03 1.37 18.10
N MET A 428 14.12 1.36 16.76
CA MET A 428 12.98 1.67 15.88
C MET A 428 11.77 0.82 16.20
N PHE A 429 11.95 -0.49 16.27
CA PHE A 429 10.87 -1.44 16.56
C PHE A 429 10.97 -2.05 17.96
N TRP A 430 11.65 -1.37 18.89
CA TRP A 430 11.77 -1.87 20.25
C TRP A 430 10.43 -1.86 20.99
N MET A 431 10.13 -2.96 21.68
CA MET A 431 8.86 -3.20 22.37
C MET A 431 9.13 -3.67 23.80
N PRO A 432 8.99 -2.82 24.84
CA PRO A 432 9.12 -3.25 26.22
C PRO A 432 7.91 -4.09 26.66
N GLN A 433 8.10 -5.05 27.58
CA GLN A 433 7.00 -5.75 28.26
C GLN A 433 6.08 -4.81 29.05
N ARG A 434 6.57 -3.62 29.46
CA ARG A 434 5.84 -2.65 30.28
C ARG A 434 5.68 -1.32 29.55
N VAL A 435 4.50 -0.74 29.71
CA VAL A 435 3.82 0.25 28.87
C VAL A 435 4.49 1.65 28.87
N SER A 436 5.70 1.77 28.33
CA SER A 436 6.36 3.06 28.09
C SER A 436 6.42 3.35 26.58
N TYR A 437 5.38 4.00 26.07
CA TYR A 437 5.19 4.32 24.64
C TYR A 437 6.22 5.29 24.06
N ASP A 438 6.92 6.03 24.92
CA ASP A 438 7.95 7.02 24.61
C ASP A 438 9.28 6.41 24.16
N GLN A 439 9.44 5.10 24.34
CA GLN A 439 10.69 4.38 24.08
C GLN A 439 10.76 3.74 22.69
N SER A 440 9.62 3.49 22.00
CA SER A 440 9.61 3.04 20.61
C SER A 440 9.84 4.22 19.67
N ILE A 441 10.97 4.22 18.95
CA ILE A 441 11.28 5.24 17.94
C ILE A 441 10.22 5.22 16.84
N TRP A 442 9.72 4.05 16.40
CA TRP A 442 8.65 3.97 15.40
C TRP A 442 7.45 4.84 15.79
N TRP A 443 6.88 4.67 16.98
CA TRP A 443 5.70 5.43 17.38
C TRP A 443 5.97 6.87 17.77
N ARG A 444 7.16 7.15 18.32
CA ARG A 444 7.55 8.51 18.64
C ARG A 444 7.77 9.34 17.38
N GLU A 445 8.28 8.70 16.33
CA GLU A 445 8.87 9.40 15.21
C GLU A 445 8.10 9.26 13.88
N VAL A 446 7.34 8.18 13.71
CA VAL A 446 6.81 7.79 12.40
C VAL A 446 5.34 7.32 12.45
N GLY A 447 4.99 6.45 13.41
CA GLY A 447 3.71 5.74 13.49
C GLY A 447 2.49 6.61 13.76
N ARG A 448 2.62 7.82 14.33
CA ARG A 448 1.44 8.72 14.50
C ARG A 448 1.04 9.42 13.21
N GLY A 449 1.78 9.16 12.12
CA GLY A 449 1.57 9.71 10.79
C GLY A 449 2.21 11.07 10.60
N GLU A 450 3.13 11.48 11.47
CA GLU A 450 3.95 12.68 11.29
C GLU A 450 4.71 12.65 9.97
N ILE A 451 5.08 11.47 9.46
CA ILE A 451 5.77 11.32 8.17
C ILE A 451 4.94 11.84 6.99
N PHE A 452 3.60 11.83 7.09
CA PHE A 452 2.74 12.42 6.07
C PHE A 452 2.81 13.96 6.10
N ILE A 453 3.26 14.54 7.21
CA ILE A 453 3.33 15.99 7.47
C ILE A 453 4.76 16.50 7.24
N ASN A 454 5.76 15.85 7.82
CA ASN A 454 7.18 16.06 7.55
C ASN A 454 7.91 14.72 7.28
N PRO A 455 8.10 14.37 6.00
CA PRO A 455 8.83 13.17 5.62
C PRO A 455 10.37 13.28 5.66
N ASP A 456 10.96 14.47 5.88
CA ASP A 456 12.42 14.64 5.87
C ASP A 456 13.10 14.11 7.13
N TRP A 457 12.30 13.77 8.14
CA TRP A 457 12.78 13.05 9.30
C TRP A 457 12.61 11.54 9.09
N ALA A 458 13.72 10.86 8.87
CA ALA A 458 13.73 9.42 8.69
C ALA A 458 14.50 8.73 9.83
N PRO A 459 13.94 7.70 10.49
CA PRO A 459 14.64 6.90 11.48
C PRO A 459 15.58 5.89 10.82
N VAL A 460 16.40 6.36 9.88
CA VAL A 460 17.39 5.56 9.15
C VAL A 460 18.81 5.89 9.62
N GLN A 461 19.72 4.96 9.41
CA GLN A 461 21.15 5.10 9.67
C GLN A 461 21.95 4.47 8.54
N ARG A 462 23.23 4.81 8.41
CA ARG A 462 24.09 4.14 7.43
C ARG A 462 24.18 2.66 7.72
N TYR A 463 24.00 1.84 6.69
CA TYR A 463 24.11 0.40 6.80
C TYR A 463 25.54 -0.01 7.16
N ARG A 464 25.69 -0.99 8.07
CA ARG A 464 26.98 -1.58 8.44
C ARG A 464 26.99 -3.05 8.07
N LEU A 465 27.92 -3.43 7.21
CA LEU A 465 28.06 -4.81 6.75
C LEU A 465 28.43 -5.74 7.92
N GLY A 466 27.80 -6.92 7.98
CA GLY A 466 28.11 -7.94 9.01
C GLY A 466 27.50 -7.68 10.39
N VAL A 467 26.68 -6.64 10.51
CA VAL A 467 25.80 -6.41 11.67
C VAL A 467 24.38 -6.71 11.21
N ILE A 468 23.59 -7.41 12.03
CA ILE A 468 22.16 -7.57 11.71
C ILE A 468 21.64 -6.13 11.72
N SER A 469 20.91 -5.69 10.69
CA SER A 469 20.53 -4.27 10.52
C SER A 469 19.85 -3.64 11.74
N TRP A 470 19.39 -4.46 12.69
CA TRP A 470 18.70 -4.11 13.93
C TRP A 470 19.54 -4.28 15.21
N ASP A 471 20.67 -5.00 15.21
CA ASP A 471 21.48 -5.34 16.41
C ASP A 471 22.38 -4.18 16.90
N HIS A 472 21.96 -2.92 16.70
CA HIS A 472 22.78 -1.75 17.03
C HIS A 472 22.57 -1.19 18.43
#